data_AF-A0AAV8XAA5-F1
#
_entry.id   AF-A0AAV8XAA5-F1
#
_cell.length_a   1.000
_cell.length_b   1.000
_cell.length_c   1.000
_cell.angle_alpha   90.00
_cell.angle_beta   90.00
_cell.angle_gamma   90.00
#
_symmetry.space_group_name_H-M   'P 1'
#
loop_
_entity.id
_entity.type
_entity.pdbx_description
1 polymer ?
#
loop_
_entity_poly.entity_id
_entity_poly.type
_entity_poly.pdbx_seq_one_letter_code
_entity_poly.pdbx_strand_id
1 'polypeptide(L)'
;MLRLHLHVISDDMNSVCLKTKKHWNSFNTEYFLDSADVLTNLKQNGKVILPSRDICKKFMNLPLKCHKCDYKPKNMPDLKKHILEHLS
;
A
#
# COMPACT_ATOMS: atom_id res chain seq x y z
N MET A 1 -4.52 -14.13 -8.87
CA MET A 1 -5.91 -13.63 -8.97
C MET A 1 -6.09 -12.97 -10.32
N LEU A 2 -7.19 -13.24 -11.03
CA LEU A 2 -7.48 -12.68 -12.36
C LEU A 2 -8.72 -11.79 -12.40
N ARG A 3 -9.42 -11.64 -11.27
CA ARG A 3 -10.66 -10.85 -11.17
C ARG A 3 -10.43 -9.59 -10.36
N LEU A 4 -11.29 -8.60 -10.63
CA LEU A 4 -11.40 -7.39 -9.83
C LEU A 4 -11.75 -7.74 -8.38
N HIS A 5 -11.05 -7.12 -7.45
CA HIS A 5 -11.28 -7.24 -6.02
C HIS A 5 -11.08 -5.87 -5.39
N LEU A 6 -11.92 -5.53 -4.41
CA LEU A 6 -11.81 -4.33 -3.60
C LEU A 6 -11.30 -4.74 -2.23
N HIS A 7 -10.24 -4.09 -1.76
CA HIS A 7 -9.73 -4.29 -0.41
C HIS A 7 -10.45 -3.33 0.54
N VAL A 8 -11.02 -3.87 1.60
CA VAL A 8 -11.44 -3.10 2.78
C VAL A 8 -10.54 -3.55 3.90
N ILE A 9 -9.63 -2.66 4.32
CA ILE A 9 -8.54 -2.96 5.24
C ILE A 9 -8.40 -1.82 6.23
N SER A 10 -8.17 -2.14 7.50
CA SER A 10 -7.84 -1.16 8.54
C SER A 10 -6.40 -0.66 8.39
N ASP A 11 -6.12 0.54 8.89
CA ASP A 11 -4.80 1.19 8.76
C ASP A 11 -3.80 0.75 9.85
N ASP A 12 -4.18 -0.10 10.80
CA ASP A 12 -3.28 -0.56 11.87
C ASP A 12 -2.10 -1.39 11.31
N MET A 13 -2.31 -2.08 10.18
CA MET A 13 -1.34 -2.95 9.53
C MET A 13 -0.66 -3.98 10.47
N ASN A 14 -1.27 -4.29 11.62
CA ASN A 14 -0.71 -5.17 12.63
C ASN A 14 -1.17 -6.62 12.40
N SER A 15 -0.46 -7.32 11.53
CA SER A 15 -0.79 -8.71 11.18
C SER A 15 0.44 -9.62 11.14
N VAL A 16 0.25 -10.87 11.58
CA VAL A 16 1.24 -11.96 11.42
C VAL A 16 1.52 -12.26 9.94
N CYS A 17 0.57 -11.98 9.05
CA CYS A 17 0.68 -12.22 7.61
C CYS A 17 1.43 -11.10 6.85
N LEU A 18 1.64 -9.94 7.47
CA LEU A 18 2.42 -8.83 6.89
C LEU A 18 3.93 -9.12 6.94
N LYS A 19 4.45 -10.02 6.10
CA LYS A 19 5.82 -10.55 6.27
C LYS A 19 6.89 -9.83 5.45
N THR A 20 6.53 -9.29 4.29
CA THR A 20 7.51 -8.84 3.29
C THR A 20 7.34 -7.35 2.97
N LYS A 21 8.41 -6.74 2.46
CA LYS A 21 8.37 -5.37 1.91
C LYS A 21 7.29 -5.22 0.84
N LYS A 22 7.07 -6.24 0.02
CA LYS A 22 6.01 -6.25 -0.99
C LYS A 22 4.62 -6.18 -0.38
N HIS A 23 4.36 -6.92 0.71
CA HIS A 23 3.08 -6.82 1.42
C HIS A 23 2.88 -5.42 2.00
N TRP A 24 3.93 -4.77 2.51
CA TRP A 24 3.81 -3.39 2.99
C TRP A 24 3.55 -2.40 1.87
N ASN A 25 4.41 -2.40 0.86
CA ASN A 25 4.37 -1.43 -0.23
C ASN A 25 3.10 -1.57 -1.08
N SER A 26 2.50 -2.77 -1.17
CA SER A 26 1.26 -2.97 -1.90
C SER A 26 0.06 -2.22 -1.32
N PHE A 27 0.09 -1.84 -0.04
CA PHE A 27 -0.98 -1.10 0.64
C PHE A 27 -0.56 0.32 1.07
N ASN A 28 0.73 0.60 1.19
CA ASN A 28 1.25 1.87 1.72
C ASN A 28 2.04 2.71 0.69
N THR A 29 1.78 2.49 -0.60
CA THR A 29 2.33 3.31 -1.70
C THR A 29 1.25 3.55 -2.74
N GLU A 30 1.54 4.35 -3.77
CA GLU A 30 0.66 4.59 -4.93
C GLU A 30 0.33 3.32 -5.75
N TYR A 31 0.89 2.16 -5.37
CA TYR A 31 0.38 0.88 -5.84
C TYR A 31 -1.07 0.62 -5.38
N PHE A 32 -1.44 1.08 -4.18
CA PHE A 32 -2.78 0.97 -3.63
C PHE A 32 -3.62 2.17 -4.08
N LEU A 33 -4.51 1.93 -5.04
CA LEU A 33 -5.37 2.99 -5.57
C LEU A 33 -6.58 3.19 -4.65
N ASP A 34 -6.83 4.45 -4.28
CA ASP A 34 -8.03 4.80 -3.53
C ASP A 34 -9.29 4.57 -4.36
N SER A 35 -10.32 4.00 -3.72
CA SER A 35 -11.56 3.65 -4.41
C SER A 35 -12.33 4.86 -4.95
N ALA A 36 -12.27 6.01 -4.26
CA ALA A 36 -12.89 7.25 -4.70
C ALA A 36 -12.16 7.85 -5.91
N ASP A 37 -10.83 7.75 -5.95
CA ASP A 37 -10.03 8.18 -7.10
C ASP A 37 -10.29 7.31 -8.32
N VAL A 38 -10.37 5.98 -8.14
CA VAL A 38 -10.74 5.04 -9.21
C VAL A 38 -12.13 5.35 -9.76
N LEU A 39 -13.11 5.61 -8.89
CA LEU A 39 -14.47 5.97 -9.30
C LEU A 39 -14.50 7.29 -10.06
N THR A 40 -13.77 8.30 -9.59
CA THR A 40 -13.67 9.62 -10.24
C THR A 40 -13.04 9.48 -11.62
N ASN A 41 -11.94 8.74 -11.73
CA ASN A 41 -11.24 8.50 -12.97
C ASN A 41 -12.12 7.76 -14.00
N LEU A 42 -12.87 6.76 -13.53
CA LEU A 42 -13.81 6.01 -14.37
C LEU A 42 -14.95 6.90 -14.88
N LYS A 43 -15.54 7.74 -14.02
CA LYS A 43 -16.61 8.67 -14.39
C LYS A 43 -16.15 9.70 -15.43
N GLN A 44 -14.92 10.20 -15.29
CA GLN A 44 -14.37 11.24 -16.17
C GLN A 44 -13.87 10.69 -17.52
N ASN A 45 -13.21 9.54 -17.51
CA ASN A 45 -12.48 9.04 -18.68
C ASN A 45 -13.14 7.82 -19.34
N GLY A 46 -14.20 7.28 -18.75
CA GLY A 46 -14.84 6.02 -19.19
C GLY A 46 -13.99 4.76 -18.97
N LYS A 47 -12.80 4.91 -18.36
CA LYS A 47 -11.87 3.82 -18.04
C LYS A 47 -11.04 4.20 -16.82
N VAL A 48 -10.48 3.19 -16.15
CA VAL A 48 -9.50 3.39 -15.09
C VAL A 48 -8.10 3.48 -15.72
N ILE A 49 -7.42 4.59 -15.50
CA ILE A 49 -6.02 4.79 -15.88
C ILE A 49 -5.16 4.12 -14.82
N LEU A 50 -4.49 3.04 -15.22
CA LEU A 50 -3.60 2.29 -14.34
C LEU A 50 -2.13 2.66 -14.60
N PRO A 51 -1.28 2.68 -13.57
CA PRO A 51 0.17 2.82 -13.75
C PRO A 51 0.73 1.68 -14.60
N SER A 52 1.77 1.99 -15.37
CA SER A 52 2.45 0.97 -16.19
C SER A 52 3.09 -0.10 -15.31
N ARG A 53 3.36 -1.28 -15.90
CA ARG A 53 3.97 -2.40 -15.18
C ARG A 53 5.30 -2.04 -14.51
N ASP A 54 6.09 -1.17 -15.14
CA ASP A 54 7.38 -0.76 -14.60
C ASP A 54 7.24 0.26 -13.47
N ILE A 55 6.24 1.13 -13.52
CA ILE A 55 5.89 2.01 -12.41
C ILE A 55 5.40 1.17 -11.21
N CYS A 56 4.50 0.20 -11.44
CA CYS A 56 4.05 -0.74 -10.42
C CYS A 56 5.22 -1.50 -9.75
N LYS A 57 6.21 -1.94 -10.54
CA LYS A 57 7.43 -2.56 -9.99
C LYS A 57 8.25 -1.59 -9.15
N LYS A 58 8.36 -0.32 -9.55
CA LYS A 58 9.06 0.71 -8.78
C LYS A 58 8.41 0.90 -7.41
N PHE A 59 7.09 1.07 -7.34
CA PHE A 59 6.35 1.20 -6.09
C PHE A 59 6.60 0.03 -5.14
N MET A 60 6.54 -1.20 -5.66
CA MET A 60 6.82 -2.41 -4.89
C MET A 60 8.24 -2.49 -4.32
N ASN A 61 9.20 -1.82 -4.95
CA ASN A 61 10.61 -1.84 -4.58
C ASN A 61 11.05 -0.63 -3.76
N LEU A 62 10.16 0.33 -3.49
CA LEU A 62 10.47 1.51 -2.68
C LEU A 62 11.03 1.10 -1.30
N PRO A 63 11.92 1.93 -0.71
CA PRO A 63 12.34 1.77 0.67
C PRO A 63 11.14 1.75 1.62
N LEU A 64 11.27 1.05 2.75
CA LEU A 64 10.23 1.07 3.77
C LEU A 64 10.10 2.47 4.36
N LYS A 65 8.85 2.94 4.47
CA LYS A 65 8.46 4.17 5.17
C LYS A 65 7.20 3.87 5.98
N CYS A 66 7.12 4.41 7.19
CA CYS A 66 5.87 4.42 7.95
C CYS A 66 4.78 5.20 7.19
N HIS A 67 3.53 4.78 7.30
CA HIS A 67 2.41 5.45 6.65
C HIS A 67 1.81 6.58 7.51
N LYS A 68 2.13 6.62 8.81
CA LYS A 68 1.64 7.64 9.76
C LYS A 68 2.67 8.73 10.10
N CYS A 69 3.96 8.48 9.84
CA CYS A 69 5.03 9.44 10.15
C CYS A 69 6.23 9.27 9.22
N ASP A 70 7.28 10.08 9.42
CA ASP A 70 8.48 10.07 8.57
C ASP A 70 9.53 9.01 8.93
N TYR A 71 9.21 8.10 9.85
CA TYR A 71 10.12 7.01 10.21
C TYR A 71 10.43 6.09 9.02
N LYS A 72 11.71 5.74 8.87
CA LYS A 72 12.25 4.89 7.79
C LYS A 72 12.86 3.62 8.39
N PRO A 73 12.09 2.53 8.50
CA PRO A 73 12.56 1.28 9.06
C PRO A 73 13.68 0.64 8.23
N LYS A 74 14.61 -0.01 8.91
CA LYS A 74 15.71 -0.74 8.24
C LYS A 74 15.24 -2.05 7.61
N ASN A 75 14.26 -2.71 8.22
CA ASN A 75 13.71 -3.98 7.77
C ASN A 75 12.26 -4.16 8.25
N MET A 76 11.62 -5.26 7.85
CA MET A 76 10.21 -5.54 8.22
C MET A 76 10.00 -5.73 9.73
N PRO A 77 10.85 -6.48 10.49
CA PRO A 77 10.72 -6.55 11.95
C PRO A 77 10.74 -5.19 12.65
N ASP A 78 11.66 -4.32 12.23
CA ASP A 78 11.79 -2.95 12.74
C ASP A 78 10.51 -2.13 12.49
N LEU A 79 9.98 -2.21 11.26
CA LEU A 79 8.71 -1.59 10.91
C LEU A 79 7.55 -2.13 11.77
N LYS A 80 7.46 -3.46 11.94
CA LYS A 80 6.39 -4.07 12.74
C LYS A 80 6.43 -3.65 14.19
N LYS A 81 7.63 -3.45 14.74
CA LYS A 81 7.77 -2.91 16.09
C LYS A 81 7.30 -1.46 16.14
N HIS A 82 7.70 -0.65 15.17
CA HIS A 82 7.34 0.76 15.10
C HIS A 82 5.84 1.01 14.94
N ILE A 83 5.12 0.22 14.13
CA ILE A 83 3.67 0.46 13.93
C ILE A 83 2.85 0.33 15.21
N LEU A 84 3.34 -0.43 16.21
CA LEU A 84 2.68 -0.57 17.51
C LEU A 84 2.64 0.76 18.30
N GLU A 85 3.56 1.69 18.01
CA GLU A 85 3.58 3.03 18.60
C GLU A 85 2.40 3.90 18.15
N HIS A 86 1.71 3.51 17.06
CA HIS A 86 0.53 4.21 16.53
C HIS A 86 -0.81 3.54 16.88
N LEU A 87 -0.80 2.49 17.70
CA LEU A 87 -1.99 1.74 18.11
C LEU A 87 -2.50 2.15 19.50
N SER A 88 -1.80 3.07 20.16
CA SER A 88 -2.19 3.69 21.43
C SER A 88 -3.22 4.79 21.24
#